data_AF-A0A7R7GV99-F1
#
_entry.id   AF-A0A7R7GV99-F1
#
_cell.length_a   1.000
_cell.length_b   1.000
_cell.length_c   1.000
_cell.angle_alpha   90.00
_cell.angle_beta   90.00
_cell.angle_gamma   90.00
#
_symmetry.space_group_name_H-M   'P 1'
#
loop_
_entity.id
_entity.type
_entity.pdbx_description
1 polymer ?
#
loop_
_entity_poly.entity_id
_entity_poly.type
_entity_poly.pdbx_seq_one_letter_code
_entity_poly.pdbx_strand_id
1 'polypeptide(L)'
;MNEPPKEVGAGPAGPDPDHQRRCGYPTALSHPSSVGRWLRSRRAASYRLPALPCGYRDPWRYPAPGAAGYTEAAHHLLDRGLTPAPDLDGLRAMWAAGGHHRAAAELIAQRWELMP
;
A
#
# COMPACT_ATOMS: atom_id res chain seq x y z
N MET A 1 -19.87 -46.30 22.51
CA MET A 1 -19.76 -45.97 21.07
C MET A 1 -18.62 -44.99 20.96
N ASN A 2 -17.48 -45.40 20.40
CA ASN A 2 -16.29 -44.57 20.25
C ASN A 2 -16.35 -43.88 18.89
N GLU A 3 -16.28 -42.54 18.86
CA GLU A 3 -16.09 -41.79 17.62
C GLU A 3 -14.64 -41.90 17.13
N PRO A 4 -14.39 -42.03 15.82
CA PRO A 4 -13.04 -42.02 15.28
C PRO A 4 -12.44 -40.60 15.23
N PRO A 5 -11.11 -40.44 15.30
CA PRO A 5 -10.46 -39.14 15.24
C PRO A 5 -10.59 -38.51 13.86
N LYS A 6 -10.97 -37.21 13.83
CA LYS A 6 -11.02 -36.37 12.63
C LYS A 6 -9.61 -36.17 12.09
N GLU A 7 -9.40 -36.56 10.84
CA GLU A 7 -8.17 -36.26 10.09
C GLU A 7 -8.00 -34.74 9.94
N VAL A 8 -6.85 -34.24 10.37
CA VAL A 8 -6.45 -32.84 10.23
C VAL A 8 -6.02 -32.67 8.78
N GLY A 9 -6.86 -32.02 7.98
CA GLY A 9 -6.57 -31.69 6.58
C GLY A 9 -5.27 -30.91 6.48
N ALA A 10 -4.33 -31.42 5.67
CA ALA A 10 -3.09 -30.78 5.32
C ALA A 10 -3.37 -29.36 4.80
N GLY A 11 -2.81 -28.35 5.48
CA GLY A 11 -2.87 -26.96 5.05
C GLY A 11 -2.26 -26.77 3.65
N PRO A 12 -2.61 -25.67 2.96
CA PRO A 12 -2.08 -25.41 1.63
C PRO A 12 -0.55 -25.42 1.65
N ALA A 13 0.02 -26.12 0.67
CA ALA A 13 1.46 -26.19 0.44
C ALA A 13 2.04 -24.77 0.54
N GLY A 14 3.05 -24.60 1.39
CA GLY A 14 3.76 -23.33 1.54
C GLY A 14 4.27 -22.83 0.17
N PRO A 15 4.53 -21.51 0.05
CA PRO A 15 4.99 -20.94 -1.20
C PRO A 15 6.21 -21.69 -1.73
N ASP A 16 6.13 -22.10 -2.99
CA ASP A 16 7.18 -22.81 -3.72
C ASP A 16 8.53 -22.09 -3.52
N PRO A 17 9.54 -22.74 -2.92
CA PRO A 17 10.85 -22.12 -2.71
C PRO A 17 11.53 -21.73 -4.03
N ASP A 18 11.16 -22.35 -5.16
CA ASP A 18 11.69 -22.00 -6.48
C ASP A 18 11.01 -20.78 -7.10
N HIS A 19 9.86 -20.34 -6.59
CA HIS A 19 9.25 -19.08 -7.01
C HIS A 19 10.18 -17.89 -6.71
N GLN A 20 10.95 -17.98 -5.63
CA GLN A 20 11.89 -16.94 -5.21
C GLN A 20 13.07 -16.76 -6.18
N ARG A 21 13.49 -17.83 -6.88
CA ARG A 21 14.58 -17.76 -7.87
C ARG A 21 14.13 -17.21 -9.21
N ARG A 22 12.88 -17.47 -9.63
CA ARG A 22 12.37 -17.03 -10.93
C ARG A 22 12.12 -15.53 -11.02
N CYS A 23 11.82 -14.87 -9.92
CA CYS A 23 11.40 -13.47 -9.94
C CYS A 23 12.57 -12.47 -9.99
N GLY A 24 13.82 -12.92 -9.91
CA GLY A 24 14.99 -12.04 -10.02
C GLY A 24 15.09 -10.96 -8.94
N TYR A 25 14.24 -11.01 -7.90
CA TYR A 25 14.37 -10.13 -6.75
C TYR A 25 15.53 -10.64 -5.91
N PRO A 26 16.62 -9.86 -5.75
CA PRO A 26 17.71 -10.28 -4.89
C PRO A 26 17.18 -10.42 -3.46
N THR A 27 17.19 -11.64 -2.93
CA THR A 27 16.86 -12.02 -1.55
C THR A 27 17.84 -11.42 -0.53
N ALA A 28 18.87 -10.71 -0.98
CA ALA A 28 19.83 -10.03 -0.13
C ALA A 28 19.23 -8.73 0.42
N LEU A 29 18.70 -8.86 1.64
CA LEU A 29 18.48 -7.81 2.63
C LEU A 29 19.34 -6.55 2.40
N SER A 30 18.67 -5.50 1.94
CA SER A 30 18.71 -4.13 2.47
C SER A 30 20.05 -3.62 3.00
N HIS A 31 20.97 -3.32 2.09
CA HIS A 31 21.88 -2.19 2.32
C HIS A 31 21.23 -0.93 1.71
N PRO A 32 21.15 0.21 2.42
CA PRO A 32 20.59 1.44 1.87
C PRO A 32 21.31 1.90 0.58
N SER A 33 22.58 1.50 0.42
CA SER A 33 23.37 1.72 -0.79
C SER A 33 22.86 0.95 -2.01
N SER A 34 22.25 -0.24 -1.82
CA SER A 34 21.67 -1.02 -2.90
C SER A 34 20.33 -0.43 -3.34
N VAL A 35 19.48 0.00 -2.41
CA VAL A 35 18.20 0.69 -2.70
C VAL A 35 18.45 1.95 -3.52
N GLY A 36 19.41 2.79 -3.10
CA GLY A 36 19.78 3.99 -3.85
C GLY A 36 20.26 3.69 -5.27
N ARG A 37 21.02 2.60 -5.47
CA ARG A 37 21.47 2.16 -6.80
C ARG A 37 20.29 1.72 -7.67
N TRP A 38 19.37 0.93 -7.14
CA TRP A 38 18.16 0.49 -7.86
C TRP A 38 17.28 1.65 -8.26
N LEU A 39 17.04 2.61 -7.36
CA LEU A 39 16.27 3.81 -7.66
C LEU A 39 16.91 4.66 -8.76
N ARG A 40 18.25 4.82 -8.74
CA ARG A 40 19.00 5.50 -9.81
C ARG A 40 18.88 4.77 -11.15
N SER A 41 19.04 3.45 -11.15
CA SER A 41 18.90 2.63 -12.36
C SER A 41 17.50 2.76 -12.97
N ARG A 42 16.45 2.68 -12.13
CA ARG A 42 15.07 2.87 -12.57
C ARG A 42 14.85 4.26 -13.17
N ARG A 43 15.35 5.30 -12.50
CA ARG A 43 15.28 6.68 -13.01
C ARG A 43 16.02 6.85 -14.34
N ALA A 44 17.14 6.15 -14.54
CA ALA A 44 17.84 6.17 -15.83
C ALA A 44 17.04 5.45 -16.93
N ALA A 45 16.40 4.32 -16.61
CA ALA A 45 15.57 3.57 -17.55
C ALA A 45 14.33 4.35 -18.01
N SER A 46 13.70 5.13 -17.12
CA SER A 46 12.50 5.91 -17.48
C SER A 46 12.75 6.98 -18.54
N TYR A 47 13.97 7.50 -18.68
CA TYR A 47 14.28 8.47 -19.75
C TYR A 47 14.15 7.90 -21.17
N ARG A 48 14.17 6.57 -21.32
CA ARG A 48 13.96 5.88 -22.61
C ARG A 48 12.49 5.75 -23.00
N LEU A 49 11.58 6.00 -22.07
CA LEU A 49 10.14 5.95 -22.31
C LEU A 49 9.63 7.29 -22.88
N PRO A 50 8.53 7.25 -23.65
CA PRO A 50 7.81 8.47 -24.02
C PRO A 50 7.27 9.18 -22.77
N ALA A 51 7.09 10.50 -22.86
CA ALA A 51 6.44 11.26 -21.80
C ALA A 51 4.97 10.85 -21.71
N LEU A 52 4.48 10.70 -20.47
CA LEU A 52 3.08 10.43 -20.17
C LEU A 52 2.25 11.72 -20.28
N PRO A 53 0.91 11.62 -20.35
CA PRO A 53 0.03 12.79 -20.36
C PRO A 53 0.23 13.75 -19.18
N CYS A 54 0.71 13.24 -18.04
CA CYS A 54 1.04 14.04 -16.86
C CYS A 54 2.38 14.82 -16.97
N GLY A 55 3.09 14.73 -18.10
CA GLY A 55 4.37 15.41 -18.35
C GLY A 55 5.61 14.68 -17.81
N TYR A 56 5.43 13.58 -17.08
CA TYR A 56 6.54 12.76 -16.56
C TYR A 56 6.83 11.56 -17.47
N ARG A 57 8.10 11.15 -17.55
CA ARG A 57 8.52 9.91 -18.24
C ARG A 57 8.55 8.68 -17.34
N ASP A 58 8.63 8.87 -16.02
CA ASP A 58 8.61 7.78 -15.05
C ASP A 58 7.16 7.34 -14.79
N PRO A 59 6.75 6.12 -15.15
CA PRO A 59 5.40 5.63 -14.91
C PRO A 59 5.03 5.52 -13.44
N TRP A 60 6.02 5.46 -12.56
CA TRP A 60 5.80 5.42 -11.12
C TRP A 60 5.82 6.83 -10.51
N ARG A 61 6.00 7.87 -11.32
CA ARG A 61 5.87 9.26 -10.88
C ARG A 61 4.48 9.77 -11.28
N TYR A 62 3.56 9.66 -10.34
CA TYR A 62 2.23 10.24 -10.43
C TYR A 62 2.18 11.53 -9.59
N PRO A 63 1.35 12.53 -9.98
CA PRO A 63 1.03 13.62 -9.08
C PRO A 63 0.42 13.03 -7.80
N ALA A 64 0.79 13.60 -6.65
CA ALA A 64 0.16 13.19 -5.40
C ALA A 64 -1.36 13.35 -5.55
N PRO A 65 -2.17 12.37 -5.10
CA PRO A 65 -3.62 12.34 -5.33
C PRO A 65 -4.39 13.53 -4.70
N GLY A 66 -3.69 14.40 -3.96
CA GLY A 66 -4.27 15.52 -3.24
C GLY A 66 -5.21 15.05 -2.13
N ALA A 67 -5.78 16.00 -1.40
CA ALA A 67 -6.70 15.69 -0.30
C ALA A 67 -7.98 14.96 -0.77
N ALA A 68 -8.45 15.25 -1.99
CA ALA A 68 -9.62 14.59 -2.57
C ALA A 68 -9.35 13.10 -2.83
N GLY A 69 -8.22 12.76 -3.44
CA GLY A 69 -7.89 11.36 -3.70
C GLY A 69 -7.57 10.57 -2.42
N TYR A 70 -7.06 11.22 -1.36
CA TYR A 70 -6.97 10.58 -0.04
C TYR A 70 -8.36 10.19 0.49
N THR A 71 -9.34 11.09 0.38
CA THR A 71 -10.69 10.86 0.88
C THR A 71 -11.36 9.65 0.21
N GLU A 72 -11.26 9.54 -1.12
CA GLU A 72 -11.80 8.40 -1.87
C GLU A 72 -11.09 7.09 -1.50
N ALA A 73 -9.75 7.13 -1.40
CA ALA A 73 -8.97 5.96 -1.02
C ALA A 73 -9.28 5.51 0.42
N ALA A 74 -9.44 6.46 1.35
CA ALA A 74 -9.76 6.20 2.75
C ALA A 74 -11.11 5.48 2.86
N HIS A 75 -12.15 6.00 2.20
CA HIS A 75 -13.47 5.34 2.16
C HIS A 75 -13.41 3.95 1.57
N HIS A 76 -12.73 3.79 0.42
CA HIS A 76 -12.57 2.48 -0.21
C HIS A 76 -11.91 1.45 0.72
N LEU A 77 -10.87 1.87 1.46
CA LEU A 77 -10.18 0.98 2.39
C LEU A 77 -11.06 0.63 3.60
N LEU A 78 -11.77 1.62 4.16
CA LEU A 78 -12.71 1.39 5.26
C LEU A 78 -13.84 0.44 4.86
N ASP A 79 -14.40 0.56 3.66
CA ASP A 79 -15.41 -0.35 3.12
C ASP A 79 -14.91 -1.79 2.98
N ARG A 80 -13.60 -1.97 2.81
CA ARG A 80 -12.93 -3.29 2.79
C ARG A 80 -12.51 -3.77 4.19
N GLY A 81 -12.86 -3.04 5.24
CA GLY A 81 -12.45 -3.34 6.62
C GLY A 81 -10.97 -3.09 6.87
N LEU A 82 -10.27 -2.41 5.96
CA LEU A 82 -8.87 -2.05 6.10
C LEU A 82 -8.73 -0.68 6.77
N THR A 83 -7.60 -0.44 7.42
CA THR A 83 -7.28 0.86 8.01
C THR A 83 -6.38 1.63 7.06
N PRO A 84 -6.81 2.77 6.51
CA PRO A 84 -5.95 3.61 5.68
C PRO A 84 -4.80 4.18 6.51
N ALA A 85 -3.65 4.38 5.88
CA ALA A 85 -2.52 5.06 6.51
C ALA A 85 -2.88 6.53 6.82
N PRO A 86 -2.32 7.13 7.89
CA PRO A 86 -2.70 8.47 8.29
C PRO A 86 -2.03 9.50 7.38
N ASP A 87 -2.84 10.34 6.76
CA ASP A 87 -2.41 11.56 6.05
C ASP A 87 -3.06 12.75 6.75
N LEU A 88 -2.27 13.58 7.44
CA LEU A 88 -2.81 14.67 8.25
C LEU A 88 -3.56 15.71 7.43
N ASP A 89 -3.08 16.03 6.23
CA ASP A 89 -3.74 17.03 5.38
C ASP A 89 -5.04 16.46 4.80
N GLY A 90 -5.04 15.19 4.42
CA GLY A 90 -6.23 14.45 4.02
C GLY A 90 -7.27 14.36 5.15
N LEU A 91 -6.85 14.00 6.36
CA LEU A 91 -7.73 13.90 7.53
C LEU A 91 -8.33 15.26 7.92
N ARG A 92 -7.55 16.34 7.86
CA ARG A 92 -8.06 17.71 8.09
C ARG A 92 -9.09 18.11 7.04
N ALA A 93 -8.85 17.79 5.77
CA ALA A 93 -9.81 18.05 4.70
C ALA A 93 -11.12 17.27 4.91
N MET A 94 -11.03 15.99 5.28
CA MET A 94 -12.19 15.17 5.61
C MET A 94 -12.96 15.71 6.83
N TRP A 95 -12.25 16.17 7.87
CA TRP A 95 -12.84 16.80 9.05
C TRP A 95 -13.61 18.08 8.72
N ALA A 96 -13.00 18.94 7.90
CA ALA A 96 -13.59 20.18 7.44
C ALA A 96 -14.83 19.94 6.55
N ALA A 97 -14.82 18.90 5.71
CA ALA A 97 -15.95 18.52 4.87
C ALA A 97 -17.18 18.06 5.68
N GLY A 98 -16.98 17.53 6.90
CA GLY A 98 -18.08 17.18 7.80
C GLY A 98 -18.80 15.87 7.44
N GLY A 99 -19.92 15.61 8.14
CA GLY A 99 -20.79 14.46 7.89
C GLY A 99 -20.07 13.12 7.90
N HIS A 100 -20.30 12.32 6.85
CA HIS A 100 -19.69 11.00 6.71
C HIS A 100 -18.16 11.06 6.60
N HIS A 101 -17.59 12.10 5.99
CA HIS A 101 -16.14 12.28 5.90
C HIS A 101 -15.52 12.54 7.28
N ARG A 102 -16.17 13.33 8.13
CA ARG A 102 -15.70 13.56 9.50
C ARG A 102 -15.72 12.28 10.33
N ALA A 103 -16.80 11.51 10.26
CA ALA A 103 -16.88 10.22 10.97
C ALA A 103 -15.77 9.25 10.52
N ALA A 104 -15.49 9.20 9.22
CA ALA A 104 -14.36 8.42 8.71
C ALA A 104 -13.01 8.95 9.21
N ALA A 105 -12.81 10.28 9.23
CA ALA A 105 -11.59 10.89 9.74
C ALA A 105 -11.36 10.60 11.24
N GLU A 106 -12.41 10.69 12.06
CA GLU A 106 -12.39 10.34 13.49
C GLU A 106 -12.00 8.88 13.69
N LEU A 107 -12.61 7.96 12.95
CA LEU A 107 -12.30 6.53 13.02
C LEU A 107 -10.84 6.25 12.68
N ILE A 108 -10.33 6.87 11.61
CA ILE A 108 -8.93 6.70 11.19
C ILE A 108 -8.00 7.27 12.25
N ALA A 109 -8.29 8.48 12.77
CA ALA A 109 -7.48 9.12 13.79
C ALA A 109 -7.43 8.30 15.09
N GLN A 110 -8.54 7.70 15.51
CA GLN A 110 -8.61 6.80 16.67
C GLN A 110 -7.77 5.54 16.47
N ARG A 111 -7.86 4.89 15.31
CA ARG A 111 -7.09 3.66 15.01
C ARG A 111 -5.58 3.88 14.99
N TRP A 112 -5.15 5.11 14.69
CA TRP A 112 -3.76 5.51 14.68
C TRP A 112 -3.33 6.26 15.93
N GLU A 113 -4.19 6.37 16.95
CA GLU A 113 -3.89 7.05 18.22
C GLU A 113 -3.41 8.50 18.00
N LEU A 114 -3.96 9.18 16.99
CA LEU A 114 -3.62 10.56 16.65
C LEU A 114 -4.39 11.58 17.47
N MET A 115 -5.44 11.14 18.17
CA MET A 115 -6.17 11.94 19.15
C MET A 115 -5.78 11.47 20.57
N PRO A 116 -5.44 12.39 21.48
CA PRO A 116 -5.17 12.06 22.88
C PRO A 116 -6.42 11.61 23.64
#